data_AF-A0A1G1ZJ08-F1
#
_entry.id   AF-A0A1G1ZJ08-F1
#
_cell.length_a   1.000
_cell.length_b   1.000
_cell.length_c   1.000
_cell.angle_alpha   90.00
_cell.angle_beta   90.00
_cell.angle_gamma   90.00
#
_symmetry.space_group_name_H-M   'P 1'
#
loop_
_entity.id
_entity.type
_entity.pdbx_description
1 polymer ?
#
loop_
_entity_poly.entity_id
_entity_poly.type
_entity_poly.pdbx_seq_one_letter_code
_entity_poly.pdbx_strand_id
1 'polypeptide(L)'
;MSRLEILKNRVLWKIYAVWFFRRIVPLMVVQVALIALALQIFAQKVFVSMILQNTGAIAGVSYWSVLKYLLISFSQTRFTVQLVILVVLGVGALLIRDITRTIFTYKSMWRRS
;
A
#
# COMPACT_ATOMS: atom_id res chain seq x y z
N MET A 1 8.56 -38.76 -8.30
CA MET A 1 9.23 -37.79 -7.41
C MET A 1 10.03 -38.58 -6.39
N SER A 2 11.35 -38.45 -6.41
CA SER A 2 12.24 -39.31 -5.59
C SER A 2 12.25 -38.84 -4.12
N ARG A 3 12.46 -39.74 -3.15
CA ARG A 3 12.49 -39.38 -1.71
C ARG A 3 13.54 -38.30 -1.40
N LEU A 4 14.62 -38.25 -2.18
CA LEU A 4 15.66 -37.23 -2.09
C LEU A 4 15.14 -35.82 -2.45
N GLU A 5 14.26 -35.71 -3.45
CA GLU A 5 13.67 -34.43 -3.86
C GLU A 5 12.79 -33.83 -2.77
N ILE A 6 12.02 -34.65 -2.06
CA ILE A 6 11.16 -34.22 -0.95
C ILE A 6 12.00 -33.66 0.21
N LEU A 7 13.11 -34.33 0.54
CA LEU A 7 14.04 -33.90 1.58
C LEU A 7 14.75 -32.60 1.20
N LYS A 8 15.26 -32.51 -0.03
CA LYS A 8 15.90 -31.31 -0.56
C LYS A 8 14.95 -30.11 -0.56
N ASN A 9 13.70 -30.31 -0.99
CA ASN A 9 12.68 -29.26 -1.00
C ASN A 9 12.36 -28.74 0.41
N ARG A 10 12.28 -29.64 1.40
CA ARG A 10 12.04 -29.26 2.80
C ARG A 10 13.17 -28.39 3.39
N VAL A 11 14.42 -28.71 3.06
CA VAL A 11 15.59 -27.94 3.51
C VAL A 11 15.66 -26.59 2.80
N LEU A 12 15.45 -26.57 1.48
CA LEU A 12 15.36 -25.32 0.70
C LEU A 12 14.30 -24.39 1.26
N TRP A 13 13.10 -24.89 1.55
CA TRP A 13 12.02 -24.08 2.10
C TRP A 13 12.39 -23.44 3.45
N LYS A 14 13.07 -24.16 4.34
CA LYS A 14 13.56 -23.59 5.61
C LYS A 14 14.58 -22.47 5.38
N ILE A 15 15.53 -22.66 4.46
CA ILE A 15 16.56 -21.64 4.16
C ILE A 15 15.90 -20.40 3.54
N TYR A 16 14.99 -20.58 2.59
CA TYR A 16 14.23 -19.48 1.99
C TYR A 16 13.35 -18.76 3.03
N ALA A 17 12.69 -19.50 3.93
CA ALA A 17 11.90 -18.91 4.99
C ALA A 17 12.78 -18.06 5.92
N VAL A 18 13.90 -18.58 6.40
CA VAL A 18 14.82 -17.82 7.28
C VAL A 18 15.37 -16.60 6.55
N TRP A 19 15.76 -16.71 5.29
CA TRP A 19 16.25 -15.58 4.49
C TRP A 19 15.15 -14.52 4.28
N PHE A 20 13.92 -14.96 3.95
CA PHE A 20 12.76 -14.09 3.79
C PHE A 20 12.43 -13.33 5.07
N PHE A 21 12.34 -14.04 6.21
CA PHE A 21 12.08 -13.44 7.51
C PHE A 21 13.20 -12.50 7.97
N ARG A 22 14.46 -12.79 7.61
CA ARG A 22 15.59 -11.94 8.00
C ARG A 22 15.76 -10.72 7.11
N ARG A 23 15.34 -10.77 5.85
CA ARG A 23 15.64 -9.71 4.86
C ARG A 23 14.41 -8.94 4.37
N ILE A 24 13.30 -9.61 4.12
CA ILE A 24 12.11 -8.99 3.54
C ILE A 24 11.18 -8.47 4.65
N VAL A 25 10.95 -9.28 5.69
CA VAL A 25 10.04 -8.90 6.78
C VAL A 25 10.45 -7.59 7.48
N PRO A 26 11.73 -7.31 7.82
CA PRO A 26 12.10 -6.04 8.44
C PRO A 26 11.79 -4.83 7.56
N LEU A 27 12.03 -4.93 6.25
CA LEU A 27 11.70 -3.87 5.29
C LEU A 27 10.18 -3.63 5.23
N MET A 28 9.39 -4.71 5.18
CA MET A 28 7.93 -4.59 5.19
C MET A 28 7.41 -4.00 6.52
N VAL A 29 7.99 -4.40 7.66
CA VAL A 29 7.62 -3.84 8.97
C VAL A 29 7.89 -2.34 9.03
N VAL A 30 9.04 -1.88 8.52
CA VAL A 30 9.35 -0.44 8.47
C VAL A 30 8.36 0.31 7.58
N GLN A 31 7.99 -0.24 6.42
CA GLN A 31 6.99 0.37 5.54
C GLN A 31 5.62 0.47 6.22
N VAL A 32 5.16 -0.62 6.84
CA VAL A 32 3.89 -0.66 7.56
C VAL A 32 3.89 0.31 8.74
N ALA A 33 4.99 0.39 9.50
CA ALA A 33 5.12 1.32 10.61
C ALA A 33 5.09 2.79 10.15
N LEU A 34 5.78 3.11 9.05
CA LEU A 34 5.73 4.45 8.45
C LEU A 34 4.31 4.82 8.02
N ILE A 35 3.59 3.91 7.36
CA ILE A 35 2.20 4.13 6.97
C ILE A 35 1.31 4.33 8.19
N ALA A 36 1.45 3.48 9.22
CA ALA A 36 0.65 3.56 10.44
C ALA A 36 0.85 4.91 11.16
N LEU A 37 2.10 5.37 11.30
CA LEU A 37 2.40 6.67 11.88
C LEU A 37 1.84 7.82 11.03
N ALA A 38 1.98 7.74 9.71
CA ALA A 38 1.42 8.73 8.79
C ALA A 38 -0.12 8.81 8.93
N LEU A 39 -0.80 7.66 8.99
CA LEU A 39 -2.25 7.59 9.21
C LEU A 39 -2.66 8.12 10.59
N GLN A 40 -1.87 7.86 11.63
CA GLN A 40 -2.14 8.40 12.97
C GLN A 40 -2.05 9.93 12.99
N ILE A 41 -1.00 10.50 12.39
CA ILE A 41 -0.85 11.97 12.26
C ILE A 41 -2.01 12.53 11.43
N PHE A 42 -2.37 11.87 10.33
CA PHE A 42 -3.49 12.25 9.48
C PHE A 42 -4.80 12.27 10.27
N ALA A 43 -5.11 11.20 11.01
CA ALA A 43 -6.34 11.09 11.80
C ALA A 43 -6.46 12.17 12.88
N GLN A 44 -5.35 12.61 13.48
CA GLN A 44 -5.35 13.70 14.46
C GLN A 44 -5.54 15.08 13.85
N LYS A 45 -5.24 15.25 12.55
CA LYS A 45 -5.28 16.55 11.86
C LYS A 45 -6.44 16.69 10.89
N VAL A 46 -7.05 15.57 10.48
CA VAL A 46 -8.08 15.52 9.45
C VAL A 46 -9.32 14.81 9.97
N PHE A 47 -10.43 15.53 10.00
CA PHE A 47 -11.73 14.99 10.32
C PHE A 47 -12.32 14.29 9.09
N VAL A 48 -12.03 12.99 8.95
CA VAL A 48 -12.52 12.18 7.82
C VAL A 48 -14.04 12.16 7.76
N SER A 49 -14.73 12.21 8.91
CA SER A 49 -16.19 12.28 8.99
C SER A 49 -16.76 13.51 8.29
N MET A 50 -16.13 14.68 8.49
CA MET A 50 -16.50 15.92 7.79
C MET A 50 -16.27 15.81 6.29
N ILE A 51 -15.15 15.21 5.87
CA ILE A 51 -14.86 15.02 4.44
C ILE A 51 -15.90 14.10 3.81
N LEU A 52 -16.25 12.97 4.45
CA LEU A 52 -17.24 12.03 3.92
C LEU A 52 -18.64 12.65 3.82
N GLN A 53 -19.08 13.40 4.84
CA GLN A 53 -20.37 14.09 4.82
C GLN A 53 -20.43 15.13 3.68
N ASN A 54 -19.41 15.99 3.57
CA ASN A 54 -19.36 17.01 2.52
C ASN A 54 -19.23 16.37 1.13
N THR A 55 -18.44 15.30 1.00
CA THR A 55 -18.28 14.59 -0.27
C THR A 55 -19.57 13.91 -0.70
N GLY A 56 -20.32 13.30 0.23
CA GLY A 56 -21.62 12.70 -0.05
C GLY A 56 -22.64 13.75 -0.52
N ALA A 57 -22.66 14.92 0.11
CA ALA A 57 -23.50 16.04 -0.31
C ALA A 57 -23.13 16.57 -1.72
N ILE A 58 -21.83 16.64 -2.03
CA ILE A 58 -21.33 17.15 -3.32
C ILE A 58 -21.44 16.10 -4.43
N ALA A 59 -21.33 14.81 -4.11
CA ALA A 59 -21.46 13.71 -5.07
C ALA A 59 -22.86 13.65 -5.70
N GLY A 60 -23.90 14.12 -5.00
CA GLY A 60 -25.24 14.24 -5.54
C GLY A 60 -25.38 15.29 -6.67
N VAL A 61 -24.41 16.20 -6.82
CA VAL A 61 -24.44 17.28 -7.82
C VAL A 61 -23.72 16.89 -9.11
N SER A 62 -22.51 16.32 -9.01
CA SER A 62 -21.75 15.81 -10.16
C SER A 62 -20.50 15.05 -9.70
N TYR A 63 -20.15 13.96 -10.40
CA TYR A 63 -18.91 13.21 -10.17
C TYR A 63 -17.65 14.08 -10.26
N TRP A 64 -17.62 15.08 -11.15
CA TRP A 64 -16.48 16.00 -11.29
C TRP A 64 -16.34 16.97 -10.12
N SER A 65 -17.46 17.30 -9.45
CA SER A 65 -17.45 18.20 -8.29
C SER A 65 -16.72 17.59 -7.09
N VAL A 66 -16.74 16.25 -6.96
CA VAL A 66 -15.99 15.52 -5.93
C VAL A 66 -14.49 15.70 -6.11
N LEU A 67 -13.99 15.50 -7.34
CA LEU A 67 -12.57 15.68 -7.67
C LEU A 67 -12.12 17.12 -7.41
N LYS A 68 -12.93 18.09 -7.82
CA LYS A 68 -12.65 19.51 -7.60
C LYS A 68 -12.62 19.86 -6.12
N TYR A 69 -13.57 19.35 -5.33
CA TYR A 69 -13.61 19.55 -3.89
C TYR A 69 -12.39 18.95 -3.18
N LEU A 70 -11.98 17.73 -3.55
CA LEU A 70 -10.81 17.07 -2.99
C LEU A 70 -9.51 17.85 -3.28
N LEU A 71 -9.34 18.34 -4.50
CA LEU A 71 -8.16 19.13 -4.89
C LEU A 71 -8.09 20.47 -4.16
N ILE A 72 -9.22 21.18 -4.04
CA ILE A 72 -9.30 22.45 -3.32
C ILE A 72 -9.02 22.23 -1.83
N SER A 73 -9.67 21.23 -1.23
CA SER A 73 -9.50 20.88 0.18
C SER A 73 -8.04 20.53 0.48
N PHE A 74 -7.41 19.73 -0.39
CA PHE A 74 -5.99 19.39 -0.30
C PHE A 74 -5.10 20.63 -0.33
N SER A 75 -5.31 21.53 -1.30
CA SER A 75 -4.53 22.77 -1.45
C SER A 75 -4.66 23.71 -0.24
N GLN A 76 -5.84 23.75 0.39
CA GLN A 76 -6.10 24.58 1.57
C GLN A 76 -5.71 23.92 2.91
N THR A 77 -5.25 22.67 2.91
CA THR A 77 -4.84 21.99 4.15
C THR A 77 -3.44 22.45 4.59
N ARG A 78 -3.12 22.28 5.88
CA ARG A 78 -1.78 22.54 6.41
C ARG A 78 -0.70 21.76 5.66
N PHE A 79 0.45 22.38 5.43
CA PHE A 79 1.58 21.78 4.71
C PHE A 79 1.99 20.40 5.24
N THR A 80 2.01 20.21 6.57
CA THR A 80 2.29 18.90 7.20
C THR A 80 1.33 17.81 6.75
N VAL A 81 0.04 18.13 6.60
CA VAL A 81 -0.98 17.16 6.20
C VAL A 81 -0.86 16.83 4.71
N GLN A 82 -0.58 17.83 3.87
CA GLN A 82 -0.30 17.62 2.46
C GLN A 82 0.89 16.65 2.27
N LEU A 83 1.97 16.87 3.01
CA LEU A 83 3.15 16.02 2.97
C LEU A 83 2.84 14.57 3.40
N VAL A 84 2.07 14.40 4.46
CA VAL A 84 1.60 13.08 4.92
C VAL A 84 0.77 12.36 3.85
N ILE A 85 -0.19 13.06 3.23
CA ILE A 85 -1.00 12.50 2.15
C ILE A 85 -0.11 12.08 0.98
N LEU A 86 0.85 12.90 0.57
CA LEU A 86 1.78 12.58 -0.52
C LEU A 86 2.66 11.37 -0.19
N VAL A 87 3.15 11.24 1.05
CA VAL A 87 3.91 10.06 1.48
C VAL A 87 3.04 8.81 1.43
N VAL A 88 1.81 8.86 1.94
CA VAL A 88 0.89 7.72 1.91
C VAL A 88 0.56 7.32 0.47
N LEU A 89 0.26 8.28 -0.40
CA LEU A 89 0.00 8.01 -1.82
C LEU A 89 1.24 7.46 -2.54
N GLY A 90 2.42 8.01 -2.27
CA GLY A 90 3.68 7.57 -2.86
C GLY A 90 4.04 6.15 -2.45
N VAL A 91 3.97 5.84 -1.14
CA VAL A 91 4.19 4.48 -0.63
C VAL A 91 3.13 3.52 -1.16
N GLY A 92 1.86 3.92 -1.17
CA GLY A 92 0.77 3.13 -1.74
C GLY A 92 1.00 2.80 -3.22
N ALA A 93 1.45 3.78 -4.02
CA ALA A 93 1.77 3.57 -5.43
C ALA A 93 2.96 2.60 -5.61
N LEU A 94 3.99 2.69 -4.77
CA LEU A 94 5.11 1.75 -4.78
C LEU A 94 4.64 0.33 -4.45
N LEU A 95 3.78 0.17 -3.44
CA LEU A 95 3.19 -1.12 -3.08
C LEU A 95 2.35 -1.70 -4.22
N ILE A 96 1.47 -0.90 -4.84
CA ILE A 96 0.67 -1.33 -6.00
C ILE A 96 1.58 -1.76 -7.14
N ARG A 97 2.64 -1.00 -7.42
CA ARG A 97 3.62 -1.33 -8.47
C ARG A 97 4.30 -2.67 -8.18
N ASP A 98 4.73 -2.89 -6.94
CA ASP A 98 5.44 -4.10 -6.55
C ASP A 98 4.49 -5.31 -6.59
N ILE A 99 3.26 -5.18 -6.10
CA ILE A 99 2.21 -6.21 -6.22
C ILE A 99 1.91 -6.53 -7.68
N THR A 100 1.72 -5.51 -8.51
CA THR A 100 1.44 -5.67 -9.94
C THR A 100 2.59 -6.41 -10.62
N ARG A 101 3.85 -6.03 -10.35
CA ARG A 101 5.02 -6.75 -10.87
C ARG A 101 5.03 -8.20 -10.43
N THR A 102 4.81 -8.49 -9.16
CA THR A 102 4.76 -9.88 -8.66
C THR A 102 3.65 -10.69 -9.34
N ILE A 103 2.45 -10.14 -9.51
CA ILE A 103 1.33 -10.82 -10.17
C ILE A 103 1.63 -11.06 -11.66
N PHE A 104 2.14 -10.06 -12.37
CA PHE A 104 2.50 -10.21 -13.79
C PHE A 104 3.63 -11.22 -13.97
N THR A 105 4.65 -11.21 -13.10
CA THR A 105 5.75 -12.19 -13.12
C THR A 105 5.23 -13.60 -12.83
N TYR A 106 4.34 -13.78 -11.85
CA TYR A 106 3.71 -15.07 -11.56
C TYR A 106 2.87 -15.58 -12.74
N LYS A 107 2.07 -14.70 -13.36
CA LYS A 107 1.28 -15.02 -14.57
C LYS A 107 2.17 -15.39 -15.76
N SER A 108 3.34 -14.76 -15.91
CA SER A 108 4.29 -15.08 -16.98
C SER A 108 4.98 -16.43 -16.80
N MET A 109 5.20 -16.87 -15.55
CA MET A 109 5.74 -18.20 -15.24
C MET A 109 4.71 -19.31 -15.47
N TRP A 110 3.44 -19.08 -15.13
CA TRP A 110 2.35 -20.05 -15.36
C TRP A 110 2.11 -20.34 -16.86
N ARG A 111 2.39 -19.38 -17.76
CA ARG A 111 2.20 -19.55 -19.21
C ARG A 111 3.31 -20.36 -19.91
N ARG A 112 4.39 -20.72 -19.20
CA ARG A 112 5.55 -21.47 -19.74
C ARG A 112 5.68 -22.90 -19.21
N SER A 113 4.75 -23.35 -18.37
CA SER A 113 4.63 -24.74 -17.91
C SER A 113 3.37 -25.37 -18.47
#